data_AF-A0A0S8CL31-F1
#
_entry.id   AF-A0A0S8CL31-F1
#
_cell.length_a   1.000
_cell.length_b   1.000
_cell.length_c   1.000
_cell.angle_alpha   90.00
_cell.angle_beta   90.00
_cell.angle_gamma   90.00
#
_symmetry.space_group_name_H-M   'P 1'
#
loop_
_entity.id
_entity.type
_entity.pdbx_description
1 polymer ?
#
loop_
_entity_poly.entity_id
_entity_poly.type
_entity_poly.pdbx_seq_one_letter_code
_entity_poly.pdbx_strand_id
1 'polypeptide(L)' 'RLALATAAPTPIRCKEAEQGLTGKKLDKKTIESAAETASREASPRTSWRSTEEYRRDMIRVLTRRAIQRAIDKIKS' A
#
# COMPACT_ATOMS: atom_id res chain seq x y z
N ARG A 1 9.89 -2.27 4.36
CA ARG A 1 8.86 -3.24 4.77
C ARG A 1 7.50 -2.54 4.73
N LEU A 2 6.43 -3.23 4.35
CA LEU A 2 5.11 -2.67 4.07
C LEU A 2 4.03 -3.54 4.75
N ALA A 3 3.18 -2.91 5.56
CA ALA A 3 2.09 -3.58 6.27
C ALA A 3 0.84 -2.70 6.32
N LEU A 4 -0.33 -3.35 6.34
CA LEU A 4 -1.64 -2.70 6.41
C LEU A 4 -2.37 -3.15 7.67
N ALA A 5 -2.78 -2.21 8.52
CA ALA A 5 -3.39 -2.50 9.81
C ALA A 5 -4.92 -2.65 9.75
N THR A 6 -5.60 -1.88 8.90
CA THR A 6 -7.08 -1.82 8.84
C THR A 6 -7.64 -2.24 7.48
N ALA A 7 -6.87 -3.04 6.73
CA ALA A 7 -7.16 -3.42 5.35
C ALA A 7 -7.56 -4.89 5.19
N ALA A 8 -7.65 -5.64 6.30
CA ALA A 8 -7.99 -7.06 6.38
C ALA A 8 -8.48 -7.36 7.81
N PRO A 9 -9.05 -8.56 8.09
CA PRO A 9 -9.48 -8.96 9.43
C PRO A 9 -8.35 -8.90 10.49
N THR A 10 -7.11 -9.11 10.06
CA THR A 10 -5.89 -8.97 10.86
C THR A 10 -4.89 -8.06 10.14
N PRO A 11 -3.91 -7.46 10.84
CA PRO A 11 -2.81 -6.78 10.17
C PRO A 11 -2.11 -7.72 9.19
N ILE A 12 -1.89 -7.26 7.96
CA ILE A 12 -1.24 -8.04 6.91
C ILE A 12 0.05 -7.36 6.47
N ARG A 13 1.03 -8.17 6.07
CA ARG A 13 2.25 -7.72 5.42
C ARG A 13 2.11 -7.92 3.92
N CYS A 14 2.34 -6.86 3.14
CA CYS A 14 2.22 -6.88 1.69
C CYS A 14 3.53 -7.34 1.07
N LYS A 15 3.72 -8.66 0.97
CA LYS A 15 4.99 -9.26 0.52
C LYS A 15 5.22 -9.03 -0.97
N GLU A 16 4.16 -9.07 -1.78
CA GLU A 16 4.27 -8.83 -3.22
C GLU A 16 4.63 -7.36 -3.48
N ALA A 17 3.98 -6.44 -2.78
CA ALA A 17 4.32 -5.01 -2.87
C ALA A 17 5.78 -4.74 -2.43
N GLU A 18 6.28 -5.42 -1.40
CA GLU A 18 7.69 -5.32 -0.97
C GLU A 18 8.66 -5.84 -2.04
N GLN A 19 8.36 -6.98 -2.67
CA GLN A 19 9.15 -7.52 -3.77
C GLN A 19 9.13 -6.57 -4.98
N GLY A 20 7.99 -5.93 -5.24
CA GLY A 20 7.83 -4.92 -6.28
C GLY A 20 8.75 -3.71 -6.13
N LEU A 21 9.20 -3.39 -4.91
CA LEU A 21 10.08 -2.27 -4.60
C LEU A 21 11.56 -2.68 -4.45
N THR A 22 11.82 -3.91 -4.01
CA THR A 22 13.17 -4.38 -3.67
C THR A 22 14.04 -4.45 -4.92
N GLY A 23 15.24 -3.84 -4.86
CA GLY A 23 16.19 -3.83 -5.98
C GLY A 23 15.80 -2.95 -7.17
N LYS A 24 14.66 -2.26 -7.13
CA LYS A 24 14.20 -1.36 -8.20
C LYS A 24 14.47 0.10 -7.87
N LYS A 25 14.54 0.94 -8.91
CA LYS A 25 14.59 2.39 -8.75
C LYS A 25 13.26 2.88 -8.17
N LEU A 26 13.31 3.61 -7.07
CA LEU A 26 12.13 4.15 -6.38
C LEU A 26 11.60 5.40 -7.10
N ASP A 27 11.12 5.21 -8.32
CA ASP A 27 10.46 6.24 -9.13
C ASP A 27 8.92 6.20 -8.99
N LYS A 28 8.26 7.21 -9.54
CA LYS A 28 6.79 7.36 -9.43
C LYS A 28 6.04 6.13 -9.95
N LYS A 29 6.51 5.51 -11.05
CA LYS A 29 5.87 4.35 -11.67
C LYS A 29 5.99 3.11 -10.77
N THR A 30 7.18 2.88 -10.22
CA THR A 30 7.45 1.76 -9.32
C THR A 30 6.66 1.89 -8.02
N ILE A 31 6.55 3.10 -7.47
CA ILE A 31 5.76 3.37 -6.27
C ILE A 31 4.26 3.15 -6.55
N GLU A 32 3.72 3.62 -7.68
CA GLU A 32 2.32 3.41 -8.03
C GLU A 32 2.00 1.92 -8.18
N SER A 33 2.85 1.17 -8.89
CA SER A 33 2.70 -0.28 -9.06
C SER A 33 2.73 -1.04 -7.72
N ALA A 34 3.62 -0.64 -6.79
CA ALA A 34 3.66 -1.22 -5.45
C ALA A 34 2.38 -0.89 -4.65
N ALA A 35 1.85 0.32 -4.79
CA ALA A 35 0.61 0.73 -4.14
C ALA A 35 -0.63 -0.01 -4.67
N GLU A 36 -0.70 -0.24 -5.98
CA GLU A 36 -1.72 -1.10 -6.60
C GLU A 36 -1.61 -2.56 -6.14
N THR A 37 -0.38 -3.07 -6.03
CA THR A 37 -0.15 -4.43 -5.53
C THR A 37 -0.62 -4.54 -4.07
N ALA A 38 -0.28 -3.56 -3.22
CA ALA A 38 -0.74 -3.53 -1.83
C ALA A 38 -2.28 -3.44 -1.71
N SER A 39 -2.97 -2.71 -2.60
CA SER A 39 -4.44 -2.66 -2.59
C SER A 39 -5.09 -3.96 -3.05
N ARG A 40 -4.41 -4.75 -3.91
CA ARG A 40 -4.83 -6.10 -4.29
C ARG A 40 -4.61 -7.12 -3.18
N GLU A 41 -3.48 -7.04 -2.47
CA GLU A 41 -3.19 -7.90 -1.29
C GLU A 41 -4.16 -7.64 -0.12
N ALA A 42 -4.82 -6.48 -0.10
CA ALA A 42 -5.83 -6.16 0.92
C ALA A 42 -7.13 -6.97 0.76
N SER A 43 -7.81 -7.18 1.89
CA SER A 43 -9.13 -7.80 1.96
C SER A 43 -10.08 -6.98 2.86
N PRO A 44 -10.40 -5.73 2.49
CA PRO A 44 -11.32 -4.92 3.28
C PRO A 44 -12.75 -5.41 3.07
N ARG A 45 -13.52 -5.56 4.15
CA ARG A 45 -14.97 -5.84 4.06
C ARG A 45 -15.73 -4.59 3.59
N THR A 46 -17.03 -4.66 3.29
CA THR A 46 -17.94 -3.50 3.20
C THR A 46 -18.59 -3.19 4.56
N SER A 47 -18.92 -1.92 4.84
CA SER A 47 -19.51 -1.50 6.13
C SER A 47 -20.39 -0.25 5.96
N TRP A 48 -21.19 0.09 6.97
CA TRP A 48 -21.98 1.33 6.98
C TRP A 48 -21.17 2.62 6.77
N ARG A 49 -19.89 2.64 7.15
CA ARG A 49 -19.01 3.82 7.00
C ARG A 49 -18.41 3.99 5.61
N SER A 50 -18.31 2.90 4.83
CA SER A 50 -17.55 2.89 3.57
C SER A 50 -17.71 1.55 2.85
N THR A 51 -17.55 1.55 1.52
CA THR A 51 -17.52 0.36 0.67
C THR A 51 -16.14 -0.29 0.64
N GLU A 52 -16.09 -1.57 0.24
CA GLU A 52 -14.83 -2.26 -0.06
C GLU A 52 -14.01 -1.51 -1.12
N GLU A 53 -14.63 -1.11 -2.23
CA GLU A 53 -13.97 -0.41 -3.34
C GLU A 53 -13.31 0.88 -2.89
N TYR A 54 -14.04 1.71 -2.13
CA TYR A 54 -13.48 2.94 -1.59
C TYR A 54 -12.29 2.68 -0.67
N ARG A 55 -12.36 1.63 0.16
CA ARG A 55 -11.22 1.24 1.01
C ARG A 55 -10.02 0.79 0.17
N ARG A 56 -10.22 0.02 -0.90
CA ARG A 56 -9.15 -0.40 -1.82
C ARG A 56 -8.48 0.80 -2.48
N ASP A 57 -9.26 1.77 -2.93
CA ASP A 57 -8.72 3.02 -3.49
C ASP A 57 -7.93 3.82 -2.46
N MET A 58 -8.45 3.94 -1.24
CA MET A 58 -7.76 4.60 -0.15
C MET A 58 -6.46 3.88 0.22
N ILE A 59 -6.44 2.55 0.24
CA ILE A 59 -5.22 1.77 0.50
C ILE A 59 -4.16 2.07 -0.56
N ARG A 60 -4.52 2.11 -1.85
CA ARG A 60 -3.59 2.50 -2.93
C ARG A 60 -3.03 3.91 -2.68
N VAL A 61 -3.90 4.90 -2.46
CA VAL A 61 -3.47 6.30 -2.26
C VAL A 61 -2.58 6.45 -1.02
N LEU A 62 -2.97 5.84 0.11
CA LEU A 62 -2.22 5.91 1.37
C LEU A 62 -0.88 5.17 1.27
N THR A 63 -0.84 4.02 0.61
CA THR A 63 0.39 3.24 0.42
C THR A 63 1.41 4.05 -0.39
N ARG A 64 0.99 4.66 -1.50
CA ARG A 64 1.84 5.55 -2.28
C ARG A 64 2.41 6.69 -1.44
N ARG A 65 1.57 7.37 -0.65
CA ARG A 65 1.99 8.47 0.24
C ARG A 65 2.96 7.99 1.33
N ALA A 66 2.71 6.81 1.89
CA ALA A 66 3.57 6.23 2.91
C ALA A 66 4.96 5.88 2.37
N ILE A 67 5.03 5.29 1.17
CA ILE A 67 6.31 5.00 0.49
C ILE A 67 7.07 6.29 0.20
N GLN A 68 6.41 7.32 -0.35
CA GLN A 68 7.06 8.60 -0.62
C GLN A 68 7.64 9.23 0.65
N ARG A 69 6.86 9.28 1.73
CA ARG A 69 7.33 9.77 3.04
C ARG A 69 8.52 8.97 3.58
N ALA A 70 8.53 7.65 3.38
CA ALA A 70 9.64 6.81 3.81
C ALA A 70 10.91 7.11 3.00
N ILE A 71 10.79 7.35 1.70
CA ILE A 71 11.91 7.78 0.83
C ILE A 71 12.45 9.13 1.28
N ASP A 72 11.57 10.10 1.54
CA ASP A 72 11.96 11.45 1.96
C ASP A 72 12.73 11.41 3.28
N LYS A 73 12.34 10.53 4.22
CA LYS A 73 13.07 10.30 5.48
C LYS A 73 14.45 9.67 5.32
N ILE A 74 14.70 8.91 4.26
CA ILE A 74 16.03 8.32 3.98
C ILE A 74 16.97 9.35 3.36
N LYS A 75 16.42 10.36 2.67
CA LYS A 75 17.18 11.42 2.02
C LYS A 75 17.53 12.59 2.95
N SER A 76 16.83 12.71 4.09
CA SER A 76 17.13 13.65 5.16
C SER A 76 18.19 13.11 6.10
#